data_AF-A0A518H910-F1
#
_entry.id   AF-A0A518H910-F1
#
_cell.length_a   1.000
_cell.length_b   1.000
_cell.length_c   1.000
_cell.angle_alpha   90.00
_cell.angle_beta   90.00
_cell.angle_gamma   90.00
#
_symmetry.space_group_name_H-M   'P 1'
#
loop_
_entity.id
_entity.type
_entity.pdbx_description
1 polymer ?
#
loop_
_entity_poly.entity_id
_entity_poly.type
_entity_poly.pdbx_seq_one_letter_code
_entity_poly.pdbx_strand_id
1 'polypeptide(L)'
;MAVNVPIDLLTDKHEFLGFDTDRDDWWQWLEVEHAGRAYRVRVPIAYDNGVERVVRVDDAGDLLYLIGEVGHDYCERGRIGCLILARPEEDGTYRAVVFHSLYPLSRTGLG
;
A
#
# COMPACT_ATOMS: atom_id res chain seq x y z
N MET A 1 12.63 24.64 8.09
CA MET A 1 13.60 23.82 7.35
C MET A 1 12.81 22.93 6.42
N ALA A 2 13.08 22.96 5.12
CA ALA A 2 12.39 22.10 4.16
C ALA A 2 12.76 20.65 4.47
N VAL A 3 11.77 19.83 4.80
CA VAL A 3 11.96 18.39 4.93
C VAL A 3 12.17 17.89 3.51
N ASN A 4 13.41 17.50 3.18
CA ASN A 4 13.69 16.71 1.99
C ASN A 4 13.02 15.35 2.21
N VAL A 5 11.76 15.23 1.80
CA VAL A 5 11.15 13.92 1.59
C VAL A 5 11.88 13.36 0.36
N PRO A 6 12.68 12.29 0.49
CA PRO A 6 13.17 11.61 -0.69
C PRO A 6 11.94 11.04 -1.39
N ILE A 7 11.47 11.78 -2.40
CA ILE A 7 10.50 11.29 -3.36
C ILE A 7 11.22 10.15 -4.07
N ASP A 8 10.70 8.93 -3.92
CA ASP A 8 11.11 7.80 -4.74
C ASP A 8 11.04 8.25 -6.20
N LEU A 9 12.20 8.39 -6.85
CA LEU A 9 12.24 8.64 -8.28
C LEU A 9 11.81 7.33 -8.93
N LEU A 10 10.69 7.39 -9.63
CA LEU A 10 10.04 6.30 -10.38
C LEU A 10 10.92 5.83 -11.57
N THR A 11 12.19 5.50 -11.31
CA THR A 11 13.19 5.21 -12.35
C THR A 11 13.73 3.78 -12.28
N ASP A 12 13.56 3.05 -11.19
CA ASP A 12 14.07 1.67 -11.07
C ASP A 12 12.95 0.64 -10.80
N LYS A 13 12.85 -0.32 -11.73
CA LYS A 13 12.04 -1.55 -11.78
C LYS A 13 10.69 -1.51 -11.03
N HIS A 14 9.63 -1.32 -11.80
CA HIS A 14 8.24 -1.23 -11.35
C HIS A 14 7.53 -2.58 -11.47
N GLU A 15 7.29 -3.25 -10.35
CA GLU A 15 6.35 -4.38 -10.34
C GLU A 15 4.94 -3.80 -10.20
N PHE A 16 4.26 -3.65 -11.34
CA PHE A 16 2.80 -3.55 -11.34
C PHE A 16 2.27 -4.94 -11.01
N LEU A 17 2.00 -5.20 -9.74
CA LEU A 17 1.42 -6.46 -9.31
C LEU A 17 -0.07 -6.44 -9.68
N GLY A 18 -0.36 -6.77 -10.94
CA GLY A 18 -1.66 -7.36 -11.26
C GLY A 18 -1.77 -8.66 -10.48
N PHE A 19 -2.77 -8.77 -9.61
CA PHE A 19 -2.98 -9.97 -8.82
C PHE A 19 -4.30 -10.62 -9.21
N ASP A 20 -4.28 -11.94 -9.25
CA ASP A 20 -5.44 -12.75 -9.59
C ASP A 20 -6.42 -12.73 -8.41
N THR A 21 -7.58 -12.10 -8.61
CA THR A 21 -8.61 -12.01 -7.56
C THR A 21 -9.38 -13.31 -7.39
N ASP A 22 -9.26 -14.26 -8.31
CA ASP A 22 -9.92 -15.57 -8.25
C ASP A 22 -9.09 -16.58 -7.43
N ARG A 23 -7.90 -16.16 -7.00
CA ARG A 23 -6.99 -16.91 -6.14
C ARG A 23 -6.95 -16.30 -4.75
N ASP A 24 -7.73 -16.86 -3.83
CA ASP A 24 -7.83 -16.38 -2.45
C ASP A 24 -6.49 -16.37 -1.69
N ASP A 25 -5.48 -17.13 -2.16
CA ASP A 25 -4.13 -17.14 -1.61
C ASP A 25 -3.23 -15.99 -2.10
N TRP A 26 -3.73 -15.13 -3.00
CA TRP A 26 -2.96 -14.06 -3.65
C TRP A 26 -3.36 -12.65 -3.20
N TRP A 27 -4.38 -12.52 -2.36
CA TRP A 27 -4.90 -11.24 -1.91
C TRP A 27 -5.38 -11.29 -0.46
N GLN A 28 -5.45 -10.11 0.16
CA GLN A 28 -5.97 -9.94 1.51
C GLN A 28 -6.92 -8.74 1.58
N TRP A 29 -7.76 -8.74 2.61
CA TRP A 29 -8.58 -7.59 2.96
C TRP A 29 -7.84 -6.70 3.96
N LEU A 30 -7.79 -5.41 3.67
CA LEU A 30 -7.44 -4.37 4.63
C LEU A 30 -8.71 -3.67 5.07
N GLU A 31 -8.89 -3.55 6.38
CA GLU A 31 -9.93 -2.74 7.00
C GLU A 31 -9.28 -1.51 7.62
N VAL A 32 -9.66 -0.32 7.15
CA VAL A 32 -9.08 0.95 7.58
C VAL A 32 -10.14 1.98 7.85
N GLU A 33 -9.90 2.87 8.81
CA GLU A 33 -10.77 4.00 9.10
C GLU A 33 -10.10 5.31 8.67
N HIS A 34 -10.87 6.18 8.01
CA HIS A 34 -10.43 7.52 7.65
C HIS A 34 -11.62 8.48 7.66
N ALA A 35 -11.45 9.64 8.31
CA ALA A 35 -12.48 10.67 8.44
C ALA A 35 -13.85 10.15 8.95
N GLY A 36 -13.85 9.16 9.85
CA GLY A 36 -15.07 8.57 10.42
C GLY A 36 -15.80 7.58 9.50
N ARG A 37 -15.20 7.20 8.38
CA ARG A 37 -15.67 6.15 7.48
C ARG A 37 -14.75 4.94 7.52
N ALA A 38 -15.34 3.75 7.55
CA ALA A 38 -14.62 2.49 7.38
C ALA A 38 -14.52 2.14 5.89
N TYR A 39 -13.34 1.69 5.47
CA TYR A 39 -13.03 1.23 4.13
C TYR A 39 -12.58 -0.21 4.21
N ARG A 40 -13.04 -1.03 3.26
CA ARG A 40 -12.61 -2.40 3.08
C ARG A 40 -11.95 -2.53 1.73
N VAL A 41 -10.66 -2.82 1.72
CA VAL A 41 -9.80 -2.71 0.54
C VAL A 41 -9.15 -4.05 0.24
N ARG A 42 -9.40 -4.59 -0.95
CA ARG A 42 -8.74 -5.81 -1.45
C ARG A 42 -7.41 -5.43 -2.07
N VAL A 43 -6.33 -6.02 -1.55
CA VAL A 43 -4.95 -5.74 -1.96
C VAL A 43 -4.21 -7.05 -2.22
N PRO A 44 -3.15 -7.07 -3.05
CA PRO A 44 -2.35 -8.27 -3.22
C PRO A 44 -1.63 -8.65 -1.92
N ILE A 45 -1.43 -9.95 -1.71
CA ILE A 45 -0.42 -10.44 -0.77
C ILE A 45 0.92 -10.34 -1.50
N ALA A 46 1.61 -9.21 -1.30
CA ALA A 46 2.98 -9.03 -1.75
C ALA A 46 3.96 -9.50 -0.67
N TYR A 47 5.04 -10.18 -1.07
CA TYR A 47 6.04 -10.74 -0.15
C TYR A 47 5.44 -11.79 0.81
N ASP A 48 6.19 -12.17 1.84
CA ASP A 48 5.89 -13.36 2.66
C ASP A 48 4.60 -13.24 3.47
N ASN A 49 4.11 -12.02 3.76
CA ASN A 49 2.94 -11.80 4.61
C ASN A 49 1.94 -10.75 4.09
N GLY A 50 2.21 -10.11 2.94
CA GLY A 50 1.41 -8.99 2.46
C GLY A 50 1.48 -7.76 3.38
N VAL A 51 0.43 -6.94 3.38
CA VAL A 51 0.40 -5.66 4.11
C VAL A 51 0.10 -5.90 5.58
N GLU A 52 1.06 -5.61 6.44
CA GLU A 52 0.95 -5.83 7.89
C GLU A 52 0.21 -4.69 8.59
N ARG A 53 0.35 -3.47 8.06
CA ARG A 53 -0.20 -2.26 8.67
C ARG A 53 -0.42 -1.16 7.65
N VAL A 54 -1.52 -0.42 7.80
CA VAL A 54 -1.74 0.86 7.09
C VAL A 54 -1.39 2.02 8.01
N VAL A 55 -0.56 2.95 7.54
CA VAL A 55 -0.06 4.09 8.31
C VAL A 55 -0.65 5.43 7.87
N ARG A 56 -1.09 5.53 6.61
CA ARG A 56 -1.79 6.70 6.08
C ARG A 56 -2.91 6.27 5.14
N VAL A 57 -3.99 7.05 5.15
CA VAL A 57 -5.16 6.91 4.29
C VAL A 57 -5.56 8.32 3.85
N ASP A 58 -5.89 8.47 2.57
CA ASP A 58 -6.47 9.68 1.99
C ASP A 58 -7.54 9.30 0.97
N ASP A 59 -8.75 9.86 1.11
CA ASP A 59 -9.89 9.61 0.21
C ASP A 59 -10.06 10.78 -0.76
N ALA A 60 -9.77 10.55 -2.04
CA ALA A 60 -9.95 11.53 -3.11
C ALA A 60 -11.28 11.35 -3.87
N GLY A 61 -12.16 10.46 -3.40
CA GLY A 61 -13.48 10.19 -3.98
C GLY A 61 -13.45 9.14 -5.09
N ASP A 62 -12.64 9.34 -6.13
CA ASP A 62 -12.48 8.37 -7.24
C ASP A 62 -11.40 7.32 -6.95
N LEU A 63 -10.49 7.63 -6.03
CA LEU A 63 -9.40 6.79 -5.58
C LEU A 63 -9.22 6.92 -4.06
N LEU A 64 -8.88 5.81 -3.44
CA LEU A 64 -8.38 5.73 -2.07
C LEU A 64 -6.87 5.52 -2.12
N TYR A 65 -6.13 6.39 -1.46
CA TYR A 65 -4.67 6.32 -1.34
C TYR A 65 -4.31 5.76 0.03
N LEU A 66 -3.51 4.70 0.06
CA LEU A 66 -2.99 4.13 1.30
C LEU A 66 -1.47 4.10 1.26
N ILE A 67 -0.87 4.39 2.40
CA ILE A 67 0.51 4.03 2.68
C ILE A 67 0.48 2.95 3.75
N GLY A 68 1.12 1.82 3.47
CA GLY A 68 1.24 0.70 4.39
C GLY A 68 2.67 0.26 4.62
N GLU A 69 2.82 -0.83 5.34
CA GLU A 69 4.07 -1.52 5.62
C GLU A 69 3.91 -3.01 5.28
N VAL A 70 4.96 -3.58 4.68
CA VAL A 70 5.07 -5.02 4.39
C VAL A 70 6.36 -5.57 5.02
N GLY A 71 6.30 -6.81 5.50
CA GLY A 71 7.50 -7.56 5.88
C GLY A 71 8.37 -7.82 4.66
N HIS A 72 9.69 -7.65 4.79
CA HIS A 72 10.62 -7.90 3.69
C HIS A 72 12.00 -8.35 4.17
N ASP A 73 12.36 -9.59 3.81
CA ASP A 73 13.58 -10.25 4.29
C ASP A 73 14.89 -9.63 3.77
N TYR A 74 14.87 -8.93 2.62
CA TYR A 74 16.08 -8.30 2.08
C TYR A 74 16.50 -7.01 2.80
N CYS A 75 15.73 -6.55 3.78
CA CYS A 75 16.10 -5.38 4.57
C CYS A 75 16.47 -5.83 5.98
N GLU A 76 17.70 -5.54 6.42
CA GLU A 76 18.11 -5.61 7.85
C GLU A 76 17.16 -4.85 8.80
N ARG A 77 16.26 -4.03 8.22
CA ARG A 77 15.22 -3.23 8.87
C ARG A 77 13.87 -3.95 9.06
N GLY A 78 13.70 -5.15 8.50
CA GLY A 78 12.55 -6.05 8.65
C GLY A 78 11.24 -5.63 7.95
N ARG A 79 11.08 -4.35 7.58
CA ARG A 79 9.88 -3.83 6.91
C ARG A 79 10.23 -2.76 5.89
N ILE A 80 9.45 -2.69 4.81
CA ILE A 80 9.44 -1.59 3.84
C ILE A 80 8.05 -0.99 3.76
N GLY A 81 7.94 0.24 3.24
CA GLY A 81 6.65 0.85 2.99
C GLY A 81 6.00 0.27 1.74
N CYS A 82 4.71 0.54 1.55
CA CYS A 82 4.03 0.35 0.27
C CYS A 82 3.04 1.48 0.02
N LEU A 83 2.89 1.85 -1.25
CA LEU A 83 1.84 2.69 -1.77
C LEU A 83 0.78 1.80 -2.40
N ILE A 84 -0.47 2.06 -2.05
CA ILE A 84 -1.63 1.36 -2.59
C ILE A 84 -2.60 2.42 -3.10
N LEU A 85 -3.00 2.31 -4.36
CA LEU A 85 -4.13 3.08 -4.90
C LEU A 85 -5.25 2.11 -5.13
N ALA A 86 -6.43 2.39 -4.62
CA ALA A 86 -7.60 1.53 -4.75
C ALA A 86 -8.78 2.30 -5.35
N ARG A 87 -9.53 1.64 -6.23
CA ARG A 87 -10.78 2.16 -6.79
C ARG A 87 -11.98 1.59 -6.05
N PRO A 88 -13.05 2.37 -5.86
CA PRO A 88 -14.30 1.85 -5.34
C PRO A 88 -14.92 0.83 -6.31
N GLU A 89 -15.55 -0.21 -5.78
CA GLU A 89 -16.37 -1.18 -6.50
C GLU A 89 -17.87 -0.96 -6.19
N GLU A 90 -18.76 -1.54 -7.00
CA GLU A 90 -20.23 -1.34 -6.87
C GLU A 90 -20.79 -1.83 -5.53
N ASP A 91 -20.12 -2.79 -4.89
CA ASP A 91 -20.50 -3.37 -3.60
C ASP A 91 -20.05 -2.53 -2.38
N GLY A 92 -19.43 -1.37 -2.63
CA GLY A 92 -18.94 -0.46 -1.59
C GLY A 92 -17.56 -0.83 -1.03
N THR A 93 -16.93 -1.90 -1.53
CA THR A 93 -15.53 -2.20 -1.25
C THR A 93 -14.60 -1.42 -2.19
N TYR A 94 -13.30 -1.55 -1.96
CA TYR A 94 -12.27 -0.96 -2.81
C TYR A 94 -11.32 -2.06 -3.29
N ARG A 95 -10.83 -1.92 -4.52
CA ARG A 95 -9.85 -2.84 -5.11
C ARG A 95 -8.58 -2.09 -5.46
N ALA A 96 -7.43 -2.57 -4.98
CA ALA A 96 -6.14 -2.06 -5.38
C ALA A 96 -5.97 -2.14 -6.91
N VAL A 97 -5.65 -1.00 -7.51
CA VAL A 97 -5.26 -0.87 -8.91
C VAL A 97 -3.78 -0.55 -9.06
N VAL A 98 -3.12 -0.10 -8.00
CA VAL A 98 -1.67 0.01 -7.90
C VAL A 98 -1.25 -0.54 -6.54
N PHE A 99 -0.21 -1.35 -6.56
CA PHE A 99 0.55 -1.73 -5.38
C PHE A 99 2.02 -1.50 -5.69
N HIS A 100 2.70 -0.73 -4.86
CA HIS A 100 4.09 -0.37 -5.10
C HIS A 100 4.87 -0.35 -3.79
N SER A 101 5.98 -1.06 -3.73
CA SER A 101 6.87 -1.03 -2.57
C SER A 101 7.61 0.30 -2.49
N LEU A 102 7.46 0.98 -1.36
CA LEU A 102 8.20 2.18 -1.01
C LEU A 102 9.41 1.75 -0.19
N TYR A 103 10.56 1.69 -0.83
CA TYR A 103 11.80 1.38 -0.12
C TYR A 103 12.23 2.62 0.65
N PRO A 104 12.52 2.55 1.97
CA PRO A 104 13.33 3.57 2.56
C PRO A 104 14.81 3.25 2.29
N LEU A 105 15.51 4.20 1.66
CA LEU A 105 16.84 4.57 2.12
C LEU A 105 16.79 5.55 3.33
N SER A 106 15.71 5.61 4.13
CA SER A 106 15.70 5.95 5.58
C SER A 106 14.29 6.17 6.16
N ARG A 107 14.09 5.83 7.45
CA ARG A 107 12.83 6.00 8.21
C ARG A 107 12.45 7.46 8.51
N THR A 108 13.28 8.44 8.15
CA THR A 108 13.11 9.85 8.53
C THR A 108 12.07 10.62 7.71
N GLY A 109 11.49 10.02 6.65
CA GLY A 109 10.56 10.71 5.74
C GLY A 109 9.07 10.49 5.98
N LEU A 110 8.66 9.66 6.95
CA LEU A 110 7.25 9.24 7.14
C LEU A 110 6.65 9.67 8.50
N GLY A 111 7.39 10.42 9.32
CA GLY A 111 6.99 10.89 10.65
C GLY A 111 6.17 12.17 10.60
#